data_AF-A0A6P2AWW7-F1
#
_entry.id   AF-A0A6P2AWW7-F1
#
_cell.length_a   1.000
_cell.length_b   1.000
_cell.length_c   1.000
_cell.angle_alpha   90.00
_cell.angle_beta   90.00
_cell.angle_gamma   90.00
#
_symmetry.space_group_name_H-M   'P 1'
#
loop_
_entity.id
_entity.type
_entity.pdbx_description
1 polymer ?
#
loop_
_entity_poly.entity_id
_entity_poly.type
_entity_poly.pdbx_seq_one_letter_code
_entity_poly.pdbx_strand_id
1 'polypeptide(L)'
;RGILGVNVSGATIDRNQITTQGNDQSHAISLHGNGGGTVSNTIITGNQITTTGENGEGMYLHANGGTIRNTTITGNTISTVNAWAEGIFLRADNSGTLSGAIVANNTITTGGNAARGIFLSTQNSTLNNVTVSSNTITTTGDNIVTGAGNNDPAGIFVRSNANGVLQDVTVVGNTISTASDLVQGIFVFSNNGGLLTNVGITNNLIQQAGQHSVFVETNDAAGNLCIAAFTGNRSNNPGVFGAGGDDLNVAVTAGSTVNFVGFSNVGANNTGFGAIAGTPTGQPPSCP
;
A
#
# COMPACT_ATOMS: atom_id res chain seq x y z
N ARG A 1 -19.40 -8.08 -8.79
CA ARG A 1 -19.25 -6.87 -7.95
C ARG A 1 -20.44 -6.74 -7.01
N GLY A 2 -20.27 -6.13 -5.82
CA GLY A 2 -21.37 -5.84 -4.89
C GLY A 2 -22.02 -4.47 -5.17
N ILE A 3 -21.30 -3.40 -4.85
CA ILE A 3 -21.70 -2.00 -5.14
C ILE A 3 -20.79 -1.44 -6.22
N LEU A 4 -21.39 -0.82 -7.23
CA LEU A 4 -20.67 -0.12 -8.30
C LEU A 4 -21.11 1.35 -8.33
N GLY A 5 -20.17 2.26 -8.04
CA GLY A 5 -20.32 3.69 -8.27
C GLY A 5 -19.48 4.14 -9.46
N VAL A 6 -20.10 4.78 -10.45
CA VAL A 6 -19.37 5.40 -11.57
C VAL A 6 -19.70 6.89 -11.57
N ASN A 7 -18.67 7.72 -11.45
CA ASN A 7 -18.78 9.18 -11.44
C ASN A 7 -19.75 9.72 -10.37
N VAL A 8 -19.76 9.10 -9.18
CA VAL A 8 -20.67 9.41 -8.08
C VAL A 8 -20.09 10.44 -7.12
N SER A 9 -20.91 11.34 -6.58
CA SER A 9 -20.45 12.32 -5.58
C SER A 9 -21.36 12.38 -4.37
N GLY A 10 -20.79 12.59 -3.19
CA GLY A 10 -21.54 12.68 -1.93
C GLY A 10 -22.14 11.36 -1.46
N ALA A 11 -21.64 10.22 -1.95
CA ALA A 11 -22.17 8.92 -1.58
C ALA A 11 -21.74 8.51 -0.18
N THR A 12 -22.64 7.88 0.58
CA THR A 12 -22.33 7.21 1.84
C THR A 12 -22.70 5.73 1.73
N ILE A 13 -21.72 4.86 1.90
CA ILE A 13 -21.87 3.40 1.92
C ILE A 13 -21.58 2.94 3.35
N ASP A 14 -22.63 2.76 4.13
CA ASP A 14 -22.56 2.55 5.59
C ASP A 14 -23.22 1.24 6.02
N ARG A 15 -22.54 0.46 6.87
CA ARG A 15 -23.09 -0.73 7.57
C ARG A 15 -23.71 -1.81 6.67
N ASN A 16 -23.11 -2.05 5.51
CA ASN A 16 -23.52 -3.14 4.62
C ASN A 16 -22.78 -4.44 4.97
N GLN A 17 -23.43 -5.58 4.72
CA GLN A 17 -22.78 -6.89 4.65
C GLN A 17 -22.71 -7.29 3.18
N ILE A 18 -21.51 -7.38 2.62
CA ILE A 18 -21.30 -7.64 1.20
C ILE A 18 -20.45 -8.89 1.06
N THR A 19 -20.97 -9.88 0.33
CA THR A 19 -20.22 -11.06 -0.08
C THR A 19 -20.18 -11.13 -1.59
N THR A 20 -18.98 -11.22 -2.17
CA THR A 20 -18.80 -11.44 -3.61
C THR A 20 -17.97 -12.69 -3.86
N GLN A 21 -18.34 -13.42 -4.91
CA GLN A 21 -17.66 -14.63 -5.37
C GLN A 21 -17.57 -14.60 -6.89
N GLY A 22 -16.48 -15.07 -7.47
CA GLY A 22 -16.29 -15.16 -8.91
C GLY A 22 -14.82 -15.05 -9.33
N ASN A 23 -14.53 -15.14 -10.62
CA ASN A 23 -13.24 -14.74 -11.19
C ASN A 23 -13.29 -13.25 -11.59
N ASP A 24 -12.12 -12.67 -11.84
CA ASP A 24 -11.84 -11.35 -12.41
C ASP A 24 -12.83 -10.22 -12.09
N GLN A 25 -12.38 -9.24 -11.30
CA GLN A 25 -13.14 -8.02 -10.96
C GLN A 25 -14.35 -8.26 -10.06
N SER A 26 -14.27 -9.27 -9.19
CA SER A 26 -15.28 -9.60 -8.19
C SER A 26 -15.25 -8.64 -6.98
N HIS A 27 -15.07 -7.34 -7.23
CA HIS A 27 -14.93 -6.33 -6.19
C HIS A 27 -16.20 -6.17 -5.34
N ALA A 28 -16.09 -6.11 -4.02
CA ALA A 28 -17.27 -5.87 -3.18
C ALA A 28 -17.78 -4.43 -3.30
N ILE A 29 -16.92 -3.42 -3.17
CA ILE A 29 -17.26 -2.02 -3.45
C ILE A 29 -16.30 -1.48 -4.51
N SER A 30 -16.83 -0.97 -5.62
CA SER A 30 -16.05 -0.48 -6.74
C SER A 30 -16.48 0.94 -7.10
N LEU A 31 -15.57 1.91 -6.99
CA LEU A 31 -15.81 3.30 -7.38
C LEU A 31 -14.90 3.70 -8.53
N HIS A 32 -15.48 4.24 -9.60
CA HIS A 32 -14.76 4.58 -10.82
C HIS A 32 -14.95 6.04 -11.21
N GLY A 33 -13.84 6.78 -11.32
CA GLY A 33 -13.78 8.06 -12.03
C GLY A 33 -13.20 7.83 -13.42
N ASN A 34 -14.05 7.63 -14.43
CA ASN A 34 -13.62 7.21 -15.77
C ASN A 34 -13.77 8.33 -16.81
N GLY A 35 -12.79 8.48 -17.70
CA GLY A 35 -12.91 9.28 -18.93
C GLY A 35 -13.32 10.73 -18.69
N GLY A 36 -12.65 11.42 -17.76
CA GLY A 36 -12.98 12.77 -17.31
C GLY A 36 -14.05 12.84 -16.21
N GLY A 37 -14.70 11.72 -15.89
CA GLY A 37 -15.69 11.63 -14.83
C GLY A 37 -15.07 11.73 -13.43
N THR A 38 -15.89 12.12 -12.44
CA THR A 38 -15.46 12.40 -11.07
C THR A 38 -16.21 11.55 -10.06
N VAL A 39 -15.47 10.87 -9.18
CA VAL A 39 -15.97 10.44 -7.87
C VAL A 39 -15.52 11.44 -6.81
N SER A 40 -16.41 11.89 -5.93
CA SER A 40 -15.98 12.80 -4.86
C SER A 40 -16.76 12.73 -3.56
N ASN A 41 -16.10 13.15 -2.46
CA ASN A 41 -16.73 13.32 -1.16
C ASN A 41 -17.51 12.07 -0.72
N THR A 42 -16.87 10.90 -0.87
CA THR A 42 -17.51 9.61 -0.62
C THR A 42 -17.05 9.07 0.74
N ILE A 43 -17.98 8.50 1.50
CA ILE A 43 -17.71 7.88 2.79
C ILE A 43 -18.08 6.40 2.69
N ILE A 44 -17.12 5.51 2.99
CA ILE A 44 -17.31 4.07 3.07
C ILE A 44 -16.98 3.64 4.50
N THR A 45 -18.01 3.28 5.29
CA THR A 45 -17.83 3.04 6.73
C THR A 45 -18.62 1.88 7.29
N GLY A 46 -18.07 1.20 8.29
CA GLY A 46 -18.80 0.18 9.07
C GLY A 46 -19.25 -1.05 8.27
N ASN A 47 -18.72 -1.27 7.06
CA ASN A 47 -19.13 -2.39 6.22
C ASN A 47 -18.38 -3.67 6.63
N GLN A 48 -19.06 -4.82 6.49
CA GLN A 48 -18.45 -6.15 6.57
C GLN A 48 -18.39 -6.74 5.17
N ILE A 49 -17.17 -7.02 4.70
CA ILE A 49 -16.90 -7.42 3.33
C ILE A 49 -16.17 -8.76 3.32
N THR A 50 -16.69 -9.69 2.53
CA THR A 50 -16.02 -10.95 2.21
C THR A 50 -15.95 -11.08 0.70
N THR A 51 -14.74 -11.23 0.15
CA THR A 51 -14.54 -11.46 -1.28
C THR A 51 -13.72 -12.73 -1.49
N THR A 52 -14.17 -13.57 -2.42
CA THR A 52 -13.43 -14.76 -2.84
C THR A 52 -13.27 -14.72 -4.35
N GLY A 53 -12.04 -14.78 -4.84
CA GLY A 53 -11.80 -14.80 -6.28
C GLY A 53 -10.45 -14.21 -6.65
N GLU A 54 -9.91 -14.65 -7.78
CA GLU A 54 -8.77 -13.98 -8.40
C GLU A 54 -9.16 -12.56 -8.81
N ASN A 55 -8.32 -11.56 -8.49
CA ASN A 55 -8.66 -10.13 -8.64
C ASN A 55 -10.01 -9.80 -7.95
N GLY A 56 -10.17 -10.32 -6.73
CA GLY A 56 -11.38 -10.20 -5.91
C GLY A 56 -11.20 -9.18 -4.78
N GLU A 57 -11.06 -7.90 -5.11
CA GLU A 57 -10.74 -6.85 -4.15
C GLU A 57 -11.92 -6.54 -3.20
N GLY A 58 -11.64 -6.29 -1.93
CA GLY A 58 -12.66 -5.84 -0.99
C GLY A 58 -13.23 -4.49 -1.39
N MET A 59 -12.33 -3.52 -1.60
CA MET A 59 -12.69 -2.21 -2.13
C MET A 59 -11.73 -1.80 -3.24
N TYR A 60 -12.28 -1.33 -4.36
CA TYR A 60 -11.50 -0.87 -5.50
C TYR A 60 -11.92 0.54 -5.90
N LEU A 61 -11.00 1.50 -5.75
CA LEU A 61 -11.19 2.88 -6.18
C LEU A 61 -10.25 3.13 -7.36
N HIS A 62 -10.84 3.34 -8.53
CA HIS A 62 -10.09 3.42 -9.78
C HIS A 62 -10.36 4.73 -10.51
N ALA A 63 -9.38 5.64 -10.48
CA ALA A 63 -9.35 6.85 -11.29
C ALA A 63 -8.69 6.55 -12.64
N ASN A 64 -9.47 6.28 -13.69
CA ASN A 64 -8.97 5.92 -15.01
C ASN A 64 -9.23 7.05 -16.02
N GLY A 65 -8.24 7.93 -16.20
CA GLY A 65 -8.41 9.17 -16.96
C GLY A 65 -9.47 10.12 -16.41
N GLY A 66 -9.97 9.87 -15.19
CA GLY A 66 -10.89 10.74 -14.46
C GLY A 66 -10.32 11.11 -13.09
N THR A 67 -11.19 11.53 -12.17
CA THR A 67 -10.79 11.99 -10.84
C THR A 67 -11.53 11.22 -9.75
N ILE A 68 -10.84 10.82 -8.70
CA ILE A 68 -11.42 10.43 -7.42
C ILE A 68 -10.84 11.37 -6.36
N ARG A 69 -11.68 12.04 -5.57
CA ARG A 69 -11.19 12.95 -4.52
C ARG A 69 -11.97 12.91 -3.21
N ASN A 70 -11.28 13.13 -2.10
CA ASN A 70 -11.89 13.27 -0.77
C ASN A 70 -12.72 12.03 -0.39
N THR A 71 -12.14 10.84 -0.52
CA THR A 71 -12.80 9.60 -0.12
C THR A 71 -12.30 9.15 1.24
N THR A 72 -13.22 8.89 2.17
CA THR A 72 -12.92 8.33 3.49
C THR A 72 -13.37 6.88 3.54
N ILE A 73 -12.45 5.96 3.84
CA ILE A 73 -12.68 4.54 4.05
C ILE A 73 -12.32 4.23 5.50
N THR A 74 -13.32 4.04 6.37
CA THR A 74 -13.07 3.88 7.80
C THR A 74 -13.90 2.82 8.51
N GLY A 75 -13.32 2.13 9.48
CA GLY A 75 -14.09 1.23 10.36
C GLY A 75 -14.72 0.04 9.65
N ASN A 76 -14.16 -0.40 8.52
CA ASN A 76 -14.66 -1.57 7.79
C ASN A 76 -13.92 -2.83 8.23
N THR A 77 -14.61 -3.97 8.17
CA THR A 77 -14.02 -5.30 8.33
C THR A 77 -14.00 -5.99 6.97
N ILE A 78 -12.83 -6.34 6.47
CA ILE A 78 -12.63 -6.85 5.10
C ILE A 78 -11.87 -8.17 5.17
N SER A 79 -12.39 -9.19 4.50
CA SER A 79 -11.73 -10.48 4.29
C SER A 79 -11.66 -10.80 2.80
N THR A 80 -10.46 -10.96 2.25
CA THR A 80 -10.26 -11.30 0.83
C THR A 80 -9.37 -12.53 0.71
N VAL A 81 -9.67 -13.40 -0.25
CA VAL A 81 -8.86 -14.61 -0.51
C VAL A 81 -8.69 -14.89 -2.01
N ASN A 82 -7.55 -15.49 -2.35
CA ASN A 82 -7.03 -15.89 -3.67
C ASN A 82 -6.01 -14.90 -4.27
N ALA A 83 -5.57 -15.17 -5.51
CA ALA A 83 -4.53 -14.41 -6.18
C ALA A 83 -4.97 -12.96 -6.45
N TRP A 84 -4.07 -12.01 -6.20
CA TRP A 84 -4.31 -10.57 -6.38
C TRP A 84 -5.61 -10.09 -5.71
N ALA A 85 -5.91 -10.63 -4.53
CA ALA A 85 -7.11 -10.26 -3.78
C ALA A 85 -6.78 -9.16 -2.76
N GLU A 86 -6.74 -7.89 -3.19
CA GLU A 86 -6.46 -6.79 -2.28
C GLU A 86 -7.62 -6.50 -1.31
N GLY A 87 -7.31 -6.15 -0.06
CA GLY A 87 -8.32 -5.66 0.88
C GLY A 87 -8.89 -4.32 0.41
N ILE A 88 -8.01 -3.34 0.24
CA ILE A 88 -8.34 -2.02 -0.31
C ILE A 88 -7.32 -1.67 -1.40
N PHE A 89 -7.79 -1.37 -2.60
CA PHE A 89 -6.96 -0.96 -3.72
C PHE A 89 -7.35 0.45 -4.20
N LEU A 90 -6.44 1.41 -3.98
CA LEU A 90 -6.51 2.76 -4.52
C LEU A 90 -5.60 2.86 -5.75
N ARG A 91 -6.21 2.99 -6.93
CA ARG A 91 -5.51 3.02 -8.21
C ARG A 91 -5.83 4.28 -9.00
N ALA A 92 -4.79 4.97 -9.46
CA ALA A 92 -4.91 5.97 -10.51
C ALA A 92 -4.17 5.48 -11.75
N ASP A 93 -4.79 5.59 -12.93
CA ASP A 93 -4.26 5.11 -14.21
C ASP A 93 -4.62 6.07 -15.35
N ASN A 94 -3.85 6.02 -16.45
CA ASN A 94 -4.13 6.69 -17.73
C ASN A 94 -4.47 8.18 -17.57
N SER A 95 -3.56 8.94 -16.94
CA SER A 95 -3.74 10.36 -16.59
C SER A 95 -4.86 10.63 -15.58
N GLY A 96 -5.32 9.60 -14.85
CA GLY A 96 -6.24 9.75 -13.74
C GLY A 96 -5.60 10.43 -12.53
N THR A 97 -6.44 11.00 -11.67
CA THR A 97 -6.02 11.60 -10.40
C THR A 97 -6.82 11.03 -9.24
N LEU A 98 -6.13 10.53 -8.21
CA LEU A 98 -6.75 10.14 -6.94
C LEU A 98 -6.17 10.98 -5.82
N SER A 99 -6.99 11.77 -5.13
CA SER A 99 -6.53 12.75 -4.16
C SER A 99 -7.30 12.77 -2.84
N GLY A 100 -6.62 13.08 -1.73
CA GLY A 100 -7.28 13.31 -0.44
C GLY A 100 -7.99 12.06 0.10
N ALA A 101 -7.44 10.88 -0.17
CA ALA A 101 -8.01 9.63 0.34
C ALA A 101 -7.54 9.36 1.77
N ILE A 102 -8.48 8.98 2.64
CA ILE A 102 -8.21 8.58 4.02
C ILE A 102 -8.65 7.12 4.18
N VAL A 103 -7.71 6.24 4.51
CA VAL A 103 -7.96 4.83 4.81
C VAL A 103 -7.59 4.60 6.27
N ALA A 104 -8.60 4.54 7.15
CA ALA A 104 -8.37 4.56 8.59
C ALA A 104 -9.16 3.52 9.38
N ASN A 105 -8.60 2.98 10.46
CA ASN A 105 -9.33 2.14 11.43
C ASN A 105 -10.03 0.92 10.79
N ASN A 106 -9.52 0.38 9.69
CA ASN A 106 -10.08 -0.82 9.07
C ASN A 106 -9.41 -2.07 9.66
N THR A 107 -10.16 -3.16 9.76
CA THR A 107 -9.64 -4.50 10.03
C THR A 107 -9.64 -5.28 8.73
N ILE A 108 -8.46 -5.68 8.26
CA ILE A 108 -8.27 -6.26 6.93
C ILE A 108 -7.54 -7.59 7.07
N THR A 109 -8.13 -8.65 6.54
CA THR A 109 -7.49 -9.97 6.40
C THR A 109 -7.44 -10.32 4.93
N THR A 110 -6.24 -10.57 4.41
CA THR A 110 -6.04 -10.98 3.01
C THR A 110 -5.19 -12.24 2.93
N GLY A 111 -5.44 -13.06 1.90
CA GLY A 111 -4.62 -14.25 1.67
C GLY A 111 -4.63 -14.73 0.23
N GLY A 112 -3.56 -15.43 -0.17
CA GLY A 112 -3.37 -15.92 -1.54
C GLY A 112 -2.19 -15.27 -2.25
N ASN A 113 -1.95 -15.68 -3.50
CA ASN A 113 -0.79 -15.22 -4.25
C ASN A 113 -0.82 -13.71 -4.49
N ALA A 114 0.28 -12.99 -4.19
CA ALA A 114 0.38 -11.55 -4.40
C ALA A 114 -0.76 -10.72 -3.76
N ALA A 115 -1.45 -11.27 -2.75
CA ALA A 115 -2.51 -10.59 -2.03
C ALA A 115 -1.92 -9.50 -1.13
N ARG A 116 -2.61 -8.36 -1.05
CA ARG A 116 -2.14 -7.19 -0.29
C ARG A 116 -3.23 -6.63 0.60
N GLY A 117 -2.91 -6.22 1.81
CA GLY A 117 -3.88 -5.60 2.70
C GLY A 117 -4.43 -4.30 2.12
N ILE A 118 -3.52 -3.33 1.93
CA ILE A 118 -3.81 -2.04 1.30
C ILE A 118 -2.82 -1.82 0.16
N PHE A 119 -3.33 -1.50 -1.02
CA PHE A 119 -2.51 -1.21 -2.18
C PHE A 119 -2.79 0.21 -2.69
N LEU A 120 -1.74 1.03 -2.73
CA LEU A 120 -1.73 2.33 -3.39
C LEU A 120 -0.90 2.19 -4.66
N SER A 121 -1.48 2.45 -5.82
CA SER A 121 -0.76 2.36 -7.10
C SER A 121 -1.06 3.51 -8.03
N THR A 122 -0.02 4.00 -8.69
CA THR A 122 -0.13 4.86 -9.87
C THR A 122 0.49 4.19 -11.10
N GLN A 123 -0.06 4.49 -12.28
CA GLN A 123 0.50 4.13 -13.58
C GLN A 123 0.21 5.25 -14.59
N ASN A 124 1.24 6.00 -15.01
CA ASN A 124 1.10 7.22 -15.84
C ASN A 124 0.00 8.16 -15.30
N SER A 125 0.00 8.42 -13.99
CA SER A 125 -1.11 9.06 -13.28
C SER A 125 -0.65 9.72 -11.98
N THR A 126 -1.56 10.36 -11.24
CA THR A 126 -1.24 11.01 -9.98
C THR A 126 -2.07 10.47 -8.83
N LEU A 127 -1.41 10.14 -7.72
CA LEU A 127 -2.04 9.86 -6.43
C LEU A 127 -1.40 10.77 -5.38
N ASN A 128 -2.20 11.62 -4.72
CA ASN A 128 -1.67 12.59 -3.77
C ASN A 128 -2.51 12.76 -2.50
N ASN A 129 -1.87 13.21 -1.42
CA ASN A 129 -2.52 13.46 -0.14
C ASN A 129 -3.29 12.22 0.37
N VAL A 130 -2.61 11.09 0.47
CA VAL A 130 -3.22 9.84 0.93
C VAL A 130 -2.73 9.48 2.32
N THR A 131 -3.68 9.26 3.22
CA THR A 131 -3.39 8.83 4.60
C THR A 131 -3.89 7.41 4.82
N VAL A 132 -2.98 6.53 5.22
CA VAL A 132 -3.26 5.15 5.66
C VAL A 132 -2.93 5.06 7.15
N SER A 133 -3.95 5.03 8.00
CA SER A 133 -3.75 5.18 9.44
C SER A 133 -4.51 4.21 10.32
N SER A 134 -3.90 3.74 11.41
CA SER A 134 -4.59 2.96 12.45
C SER A 134 -5.33 1.71 11.94
N ASN A 135 -4.90 1.13 10.81
CA ASN A 135 -5.50 -0.09 10.30
C ASN A 135 -4.87 -1.30 11.01
N THR A 136 -5.67 -2.35 11.22
CA THR A 136 -5.20 -3.67 11.64
C THR A 136 -5.22 -4.59 10.42
N ILE A 137 -4.06 -5.02 9.95
CA ILE A 137 -3.90 -5.76 8.70
C ILE A 137 -3.26 -7.11 8.99
N THR A 138 -3.88 -8.18 8.53
CA THR A 138 -3.31 -9.53 8.52
C THR A 138 -3.20 -9.99 7.07
N THR A 139 -2.00 -10.33 6.61
CA THR A 139 -1.78 -10.81 5.24
C THR A 139 -1.06 -12.15 5.25
N THR A 140 -1.72 -13.19 4.73
CA THR A 140 -1.16 -14.53 4.55
C THR A 140 -0.99 -14.78 3.05
N GLY A 141 -0.05 -14.05 2.44
CA GLY A 141 0.23 -14.15 1.02
C GLY A 141 1.28 -15.20 0.72
N ASP A 142 1.20 -15.84 -0.45
CA ASP A 142 2.30 -16.64 -0.98
C ASP A 142 2.89 -15.94 -2.19
N ASN A 143 4.21 -16.07 -2.42
CA ASN A 143 4.84 -15.63 -3.65
C ASN A 143 5.25 -16.87 -4.46
N ILE A 144 4.47 -17.21 -5.48
CA ILE A 144 4.93 -18.18 -6.49
C ILE A 144 5.82 -17.40 -7.44
N VAL A 145 7.12 -17.55 -7.22
CA VAL A 145 8.26 -17.00 -7.97
C VAL A 145 7.96 -16.87 -9.47
N THR A 146 7.60 -15.66 -9.92
CA THR A 146 7.91 -15.17 -11.28
C THR A 146 8.02 -13.63 -11.30
N GLY A 147 9.22 -13.10 -11.04
CA GLY A 147 9.59 -11.74 -11.44
C GLY A 147 9.55 -10.67 -10.34
N ALA A 148 10.58 -9.83 -10.33
CA ALA A 148 10.87 -8.79 -9.34
C ALA A 148 9.74 -7.75 -9.12
N GLY A 149 9.48 -7.42 -7.86
CA GLY A 149 8.89 -6.17 -7.34
C GLY A 149 7.42 -5.87 -7.63
N ASN A 150 6.85 -6.36 -8.73
CA ASN A 150 5.49 -5.97 -9.14
C ASN A 150 4.36 -6.76 -8.47
N ASN A 151 4.65 -7.96 -8.00
CA ASN A 151 3.67 -8.93 -7.51
C ASN A 151 3.95 -9.37 -6.06
N ASP A 152 4.77 -8.63 -5.33
CA ASP A 152 5.11 -9.04 -3.98
C ASP A 152 3.91 -8.84 -3.03
N PRO A 153 3.54 -9.87 -2.25
CA PRO A 153 2.50 -9.73 -1.25
C PRO A 153 2.99 -8.79 -0.13
N ALA A 154 2.09 -7.95 0.37
CA ALA A 154 2.43 -6.99 1.42
C ALA A 154 1.22 -6.63 2.29
N GLY A 155 1.46 -6.31 3.56
CA GLY A 155 0.44 -5.69 4.40
C GLY A 155 -0.02 -4.36 3.80
N ILE A 156 0.94 -3.46 3.53
CA ILE A 156 0.72 -2.21 2.80
C ILE A 156 1.70 -2.13 1.64
N PHE A 157 1.20 -1.94 0.42
CA PHE A 157 2.02 -1.71 -0.75
C PHE A 157 1.80 -0.29 -1.29
N VAL A 158 2.87 0.46 -1.44
CA VAL A 158 2.89 1.82 -2.01
C VAL A 158 3.73 1.79 -3.27
N ARG A 159 3.09 1.93 -4.43
CA ARG A 159 3.75 1.81 -5.72
C ARG A 159 3.55 3.03 -6.61
N SER A 160 4.64 3.52 -7.17
CA SER A 160 4.63 4.41 -8.32
C SER A 160 5.22 3.72 -9.54
N ASN A 161 4.49 3.65 -10.64
CA ASN A 161 4.92 2.97 -11.86
C ASN A 161 4.69 3.83 -13.11
N ALA A 162 5.48 3.59 -14.16
CA ALA A 162 5.30 4.17 -15.50
C ALA A 162 5.10 5.69 -15.45
N ASN A 163 6.09 6.45 -15.00
CA ASN A 163 6.02 7.91 -14.81
C ASN A 163 4.86 8.39 -13.93
N GLY A 164 4.28 7.51 -13.12
CA GLY A 164 3.31 7.87 -12.11
C GLY A 164 3.93 8.77 -11.05
N VAL A 165 3.09 9.56 -10.39
CA VAL A 165 3.50 10.41 -9.27
C VAL A 165 2.67 10.04 -8.07
N LEU A 166 3.33 9.61 -7.00
CA LEU A 166 2.74 9.31 -5.72
C LEU A 166 3.36 10.24 -4.69
N GLN A 167 2.59 11.22 -4.21
CA GLN A 167 3.11 12.28 -3.35
C GLN A 167 2.29 12.45 -2.08
N ASP A 168 2.92 12.94 -1.01
CA ASP A 168 2.24 13.27 0.25
C ASP A 168 1.47 12.06 0.82
N VAL A 169 2.17 10.93 0.92
CA VAL A 169 1.60 9.68 1.43
C VAL A 169 2.04 9.42 2.86
N THR A 170 1.08 9.31 3.75
CA THR A 170 1.32 9.07 5.18
C THR A 170 0.82 7.69 5.56
N VAL A 171 1.72 6.82 6.00
CA VAL A 171 1.45 5.48 6.55
C VAL A 171 1.77 5.52 8.05
N VAL A 172 0.74 5.62 8.90
CA VAL A 172 0.93 5.92 10.33
C VAL A 172 0.12 5.04 11.27
N GLY A 173 0.73 4.54 12.34
CA GLY A 173 -0.01 3.91 13.43
C GLY A 173 -0.69 2.59 13.06
N ASN A 174 -0.31 1.95 11.94
CA ASN A 174 -0.92 0.69 11.52
C ASN A 174 -0.33 -0.47 12.33
N THR A 175 -1.16 -1.47 12.62
CA THR A 175 -0.73 -2.77 13.15
C THR A 175 -0.81 -3.78 12.02
N ILE A 176 0.33 -4.30 11.60
CA ILE A 176 0.46 -5.18 10.43
C ILE A 176 0.97 -6.52 10.94
N SER A 177 0.35 -7.61 10.54
CA SER A 177 0.87 -8.95 10.73
C SER A 177 0.91 -9.68 9.41
N THR A 178 2.05 -10.28 9.08
CA THR A 178 2.20 -11.06 7.87
C THR A 178 2.65 -12.48 8.19
N ALA A 179 2.12 -13.42 7.42
CA ALA A 179 2.53 -14.82 7.50
C ALA A 179 3.03 -15.26 6.13
N SER A 180 4.04 -16.15 6.11
CA SER A 180 4.84 -16.59 4.96
C SER A 180 6.10 -15.77 4.73
N ASP A 181 7.18 -16.45 4.33
CA ASP A 181 8.57 -15.94 4.30
C ASP A 181 8.80 -14.85 3.24
N LEU A 182 7.82 -14.60 2.35
CA LEU A 182 7.95 -13.70 1.21
C LEU A 182 7.03 -12.47 1.29
N VAL A 183 6.28 -12.32 2.38
CA VAL A 183 5.33 -11.20 2.55
C VAL A 183 6.00 -10.02 3.22
N GLN A 184 5.94 -8.85 2.60
CA GLN A 184 6.45 -7.60 3.18
C GLN A 184 5.47 -7.01 4.19
N GLY A 185 5.96 -6.39 5.26
CA GLY A 185 5.09 -5.59 6.13
C GLY A 185 4.57 -4.36 5.40
N ILE A 186 5.48 -3.42 5.11
CA ILE A 186 5.25 -2.24 4.28
C ILE A 186 6.23 -2.29 3.13
N PHE A 187 5.72 -2.28 1.90
CA PHE A 187 6.55 -2.23 0.70
C PHE A 187 6.36 -0.88 0.00
N VAL A 188 7.46 -0.20 -0.30
CA VAL A 188 7.48 1.06 -1.05
C VAL A 188 8.32 0.84 -2.31
N PHE A 189 7.72 1.03 -3.47
CA PHE A 189 8.31 0.61 -4.74
C PHE A 189 8.15 1.65 -5.83
N SER A 190 9.26 1.97 -6.49
CA SER A 190 9.31 2.84 -7.66
C SER A 190 9.78 2.10 -8.90
N ASN A 191 9.05 2.25 -10.01
CA ASN A 191 9.34 1.55 -11.26
C ASN A 191 9.01 2.38 -12.51
N ASN A 192 9.72 2.11 -13.61
CA ASN A 192 9.53 2.71 -14.94
C ASN A 192 9.32 4.24 -14.91
N GLY A 193 10.19 4.98 -14.22
CA GLY A 193 10.12 6.44 -14.06
C GLY A 193 9.13 6.91 -13.01
N GLY A 194 8.55 5.99 -12.23
CA GLY A 194 7.72 6.31 -11.08
C GLY A 194 8.45 7.26 -10.13
N LEU A 195 7.70 8.22 -9.59
CA LEU A 195 8.16 9.17 -8.60
C LEU A 195 7.37 8.97 -7.31
N LEU A 196 8.08 8.84 -6.19
CA LEU A 196 7.52 8.88 -4.84
C LEU A 196 8.14 10.04 -4.06
N THR A 197 7.32 11.03 -3.70
CA THR A 197 7.78 12.18 -2.91
C THR A 197 7.02 12.31 -1.61
N ASN A 198 7.70 12.75 -0.56
CA ASN A 198 7.09 13.00 0.74
C ASN A 198 6.32 11.80 1.32
N VAL A 199 6.93 10.61 1.30
CA VAL A 199 6.36 9.40 1.94
C VAL A 199 6.74 9.38 3.41
N GLY A 200 5.76 9.45 4.31
CA GLY A 200 5.94 9.30 5.74
C GLY A 200 5.52 7.90 6.21
N ILE A 201 6.41 7.17 6.88
CA ILE A 201 6.13 5.87 7.50
C ILE A 201 6.44 6.00 8.98
N THR A 202 5.41 6.11 9.82
CA THR A 202 5.63 6.41 11.24
C THR A 202 4.77 5.60 12.19
N ASN A 203 5.30 5.27 13.37
CA ASN A 203 4.56 4.63 14.45
C ASN A 203 3.83 3.33 14.07
N ASN A 204 4.30 2.59 13.06
CA ASN A 204 3.70 1.32 12.68
C ASN A 204 4.24 0.19 13.55
N LEU A 205 3.37 -0.73 13.97
CA LEU A 205 3.74 -1.99 14.62
C LEU A 205 3.63 -3.11 13.59
N ILE A 206 4.74 -3.79 13.32
CA ILE A 206 4.81 -4.84 12.30
C ILE A 206 5.18 -6.15 13.01
N GLN A 207 4.22 -7.07 13.10
CA GLN A 207 4.30 -8.32 13.86
C GLN A 207 4.41 -9.51 12.91
N GLN A 208 5.61 -10.09 12.82
CA GLN A 208 5.96 -11.11 11.82
C GLN A 208 5.82 -10.56 10.40
N ALA A 209 6.94 -10.36 9.70
CA ALA A 209 6.97 -9.57 8.47
C ALA A 209 7.67 -10.30 7.33
N GLY A 210 7.29 -11.56 7.09
CA GLY A 210 7.83 -12.42 6.05
C GLY A 210 9.28 -12.13 5.71
N GLN A 211 9.50 -11.54 4.52
CA GLN A 211 10.82 -11.22 4.02
C GLN A 211 11.42 -9.93 4.56
N HIS A 212 10.64 -8.86 4.79
CA HIS A 212 11.09 -7.61 5.39
C HIS A 212 9.92 -6.87 6.11
N SER A 213 10.21 -6.21 7.23
CA SER A 213 9.22 -5.34 7.89
C SER A 213 8.91 -4.11 7.07
N VAL A 214 9.95 -3.43 6.61
CA VAL A 214 9.82 -2.39 5.59
C VAL A 214 10.79 -2.71 4.46
N PHE A 215 10.27 -2.78 3.24
CA PHE A 215 11.08 -2.88 2.04
C PHE A 215 10.92 -1.61 1.22
N VAL A 216 12.03 -1.02 0.79
CA VAL A 216 12.07 0.16 -0.07
C VAL A 216 12.88 -0.19 -1.31
N GLU A 217 12.27 -0.17 -2.49
CA GLU A 217 12.93 -0.56 -3.73
C GLU A 217 12.72 0.42 -4.87
N THR A 218 13.77 0.64 -5.64
CA THR A 218 13.74 1.23 -6.98
C THR A 218 14.29 0.20 -7.97
N ASN A 219 13.53 -0.13 -9.01
CA ASN A 219 13.92 -1.18 -9.97
C ASN A 219 14.31 -0.66 -11.36
N ASP A 220 14.47 0.66 -11.52
CA ASP A 220 14.91 1.28 -12.76
C ASP A 220 15.82 2.48 -12.47
N ALA A 221 16.47 3.02 -13.50
CA ALA A 221 17.41 4.14 -13.36
C ALA A 221 16.74 5.51 -13.20
N ALA A 222 15.44 5.62 -13.47
CA ALA A 222 14.69 6.88 -13.42
C ALA A 222 13.92 7.06 -12.10
N GLY A 223 13.81 6.03 -11.28
CA GLY A 223 13.12 6.06 -10.01
C GLY A 223 13.73 7.06 -9.03
N ASN A 224 12.86 7.86 -8.41
CA ASN A 224 13.24 8.71 -7.28
C ASN A 224 12.21 8.51 -6.18
N LEU A 225 12.70 8.13 -5.02
CA LEU A 225 11.89 7.78 -3.86
C LEU A 225 12.39 8.58 -2.66
N CYS A 226 11.50 9.37 -2.06
CA CYS A 226 11.81 10.12 -0.86
C CYS A 226 10.91 9.72 0.32
N ILE A 227 11.54 9.12 1.34
CA ILE A 227 10.95 8.87 2.65
C ILE A 227 11.19 10.09 3.54
N ALA A 228 10.19 10.97 3.62
CA ALA A 228 10.26 12.21 4.39
C ALA A 228 10.30 11.98 5.91
N ALA A 229 9.67 10.90 6.39
CA ALA A 229 9.66 10.53 7.79
C ALA A 229 9.71 9.02 7.95
N PHE A 230 10.63 8.53 8.77
CA PHE A 230 10.75 7.12 9.14
C PHE A 230 11.02 7.02 10.63
N THR A 231 9.96 7.10 11.44
CA THR A 231 10.08 7.23 12.91
C THR A 231 9.10 6.39 13.70
N GLY A 232 9.51 5.88 14.86
CA GLY A 232 8.61 5.16 15.78
C GLY A 232 8.09 3.82 15.26
N ASN A 233 8.54 3.35 14.10
CA ASN A 233 8.20 2.03 13.59
C ASN A 233 8.86 0.96 14.45
N ARG A 234 8.11 -0.10 14.78
CA ARG A 234 8.56 -1.23 15.57
C ARG A 234 8.29 -2.51 14.81
N SER A 235 9.36 -3.25 14.55
CA SER A 235 9.27 -4.65 14.15
C SER A 235 9.25 -5.52 15.40
N ASN A 236 8.32 -6.47 15.46
CA ASN A 236 8.31 -7.51 16.46
C ASN A 236 8.31 -8.87 15.75
N ASN A 237 9.51 -9.36 15.42
CA ASN A 237 9.74 -10.66 14.80
C ASN A 237 10.39 -11.69 15.76
N PRO A 238 9.69 -12.14 16.83
CA PRO A 238 10.29 -13.07 17.77
C PRO A 238 10.37 -14.48 17.15
N GLY A 239 11.58 -14.93 16.81
CA GLY A 239 11.88 -16.36 16.70
C GLY A 239 12.17 -16.94 15.31
N VAL A 240 12.46 -16.13 14.29
CA VAL A 240 12.84 -16.63 12.96
C VAL A 240 14.14 -16.00 12.47
N PHE A 241 15.25 -16.28 13.15
CA PHE A 241 16.59 -15.97 12.63
C PHE A 241 16.80 -16.74 11.31
N GLY A 242 17.01 -16.03 10.20
CA GLY A 242 17.38 -16.61 8.91
C GLY A 242 16.23 -16.92 7.93
N ALA A 243 14.96 -16.84 8.37
CA ALA A 243 13.79 -16.86 7.48
C ALA A 243 12.79 -15.71 7.77
N GLY A 244 13.00 -14.94 8.84
CA GLY A 244 12.23 -13.75 9.19
C GLY A 244 13.03 -12.49 8.94
N GLY A 245 12.51 -11.69 8.01
CA GLY A 245 13.14 -10.57 7.35
C GLY A 245 13.89 -9.51 8.12
N ASP A 246 14.65 -8.72 7.34
CA ASP A 246 15.24 -7.46 7.78
C ASP A 246 14.13 -6.51 8.27
N ASP A 247 14.40 -5.79 9.35
CA ASP A 247 13.46 -4.75 9.81
C ASP A 247 13.31 -3.60 8.80
N LEU A 248 14.39 -3.31 8.05
CA LEU A 248 14.41 -2.40 6.93
C LEU A 248 15.35 -2.97 5.87
N ASN A 249 14.84 -3.15 4.65
CA ASN A 249 15.65 -3.44 3.47
C ASN A 249 15.50 -2.31 2.45
N VAL A 250 16.61 -1.93 1.82
CA VAL A 250 16.64 -0.89 0.79
C VAL A 250 17.40 -1.43 -0.42
N ALA A 251 16.68 -1.63 -1.54
CA ALA A 251 17.24 -2.09 -2.80
C ALA A 251 17.19 -0.95 -3.83
N VAL A 252 18.35 -0.45 -4.24
CA VAL A 252 18.44 0.71 -5.15
C VAL A 252 19.08 0.29 -6.47
N THR A 253 18.34 0.43 -7.57
CA THR A 253 18.90 0.19 -8.91
C THR A 253 19.87 1.31 -9.30
N ALA A 254 20.97 0.95 -9.96
CA ALA A 254 21.97 1.93 -10.42
C ALA A 254 21.32 3.05 -11.26
N GLY A 255 21.57 4.31 -10.87
CA GLY A 255 21.00 5.50 -11.52
C GLY A 255 19.80 6.10 -10.78
N SER A 256 19.11 5.34 -9.94
CA SER A 256 18.01 5.83 -9.10
C SER A 256 18.48 6.41 -7.77
N THR A 257 17.55 7.04 -7.05
CA THR A 257 17.82 7.59 -5.72
C THR A 257 16.74 7.20 -4.71
N VAL A 258 17.17 6.86 -3.51
CA VAL A 258 16.34 6.70 -2.31
C VAL A 258 16.87 7.68 -1.25
N ASN A 259 16.02 8.61 -0.82
CA ASN A 259 16.36 9.62 0.18
C ASN A 259 15.56 9.41 1.47
N PHE A 260 16.22 9.49 2.62
CA PHE A 260 15.60 9.51 3.94
C PHE A 260 15.90 10.85 4.63
N VAL A 261 14.86 11.60 5.02
CA VAL A 261 14.99 12.98 5.56
C VAL A 261 14.65 13.07 7.07
N GLY A 262 13.94 12.09 7.61
CA GLY A 262 13.47 12.11 9.00
C GLY A 262 13.61 10.76 9.68
N PHE A 263 14.83 10.27 9.85
CA PHE A 263 15.12 8.93 10.38
C PHE A 263 15.44 8.98 11.88
N SER A 264 14.56 8.49 12.75
CA SER A 264 14.80 8.46 14.21
C SER A 264 13.89 7.47 14.95
N ASN A 265 14.30 7.02 16.14
CA ASN A 265 13.46 6.21 17.04
C ASN A 265 12.87 4.94 16.39
N VAL A 266 13.65 4.20 15.62
CA VAL A 266 13.22 2.94 15.02
C VAL A 266 13.57 1.78 15.95
N GLY A 267 12.55 1.00 16.34
CA GLY A 267 12.71 -0.15 17.23
C GLY A 267 12.94 -1.42 16.42
N ALA A 268 14.13 -1.99 16.58
CA ALA A 268 14.57 -3.19 15.89
C ALA A 268 14.65 -4.37 16.86
N ASN A 269 14.22 -5.55 16.44
CA ASN A 269 14.46 -6.77 17.21
C ASN A 269 15.17 -7.87 16.42
N ASN A 270 15.49 -7.61 15.15
CA ASN A 270 16.32 -8.45 14.29
C ASN A 270 17.58 -7.72 13.80
N THR A 271 18.47 -8.43 13.10
CA THR A 271 19.57 -7.82 12.33
C THR A 271 19.00 -7.00 11.17
N GLY A 272 19.41 -5.75 10.99
CA GLY A 272 18.92 -4.94 9.86
C GLY A 272 19.12 -3.42 9.96
N PHE A 273 19.33 -2.86 11.16
CA PHE A 273 19.79 -1.47 11.28
C PHE A 273 21.31 -1.34 11.42
N GLY A 274 22.01 -2.48 11.52
CA GLY A 274 23.46 -2.55 11.55
C GLY A 274 24.01 -2.22 10.17
N ALA A 275 24.21 -0.92 9.94
CA ALA A 275 24.61 -0.33 8.67
C ALA A 275 23.52 -0.39 7.58
N ILE A 276 22.65 0.63 7.55
CA ILE A 276 22.36 1.24 6.25
C ILE A 276 23.73 1.48 5.62
N ALA A 277 24.09 0.74 4.56
CA ALA A 277 25.32 0.96 3.84
C ALA A 277 25.26 2.39 3.29
N GLY A 278 25.88 3.32 4.01
CA GLY A 278 25.60 4.74 3.91
C GLY A 278 24.35 5.15 4.69
N THR A 279 24.38 5.14 6.04
CA THR A 279 23.70 6.20 6.82
C THR A 279 23.90 7.47 6.00
N PRO A 280 22.85 8.09 5.43
CA PRO A 280 23.05 9.14 4.45
C PRO A 280 23.92 10.21 5.09
N THR A 281 25.20 10.24 4.73
CA THR A 281 26.15 11.21 5.26
C THR A 281 25.83 12.49 4.50
N GLY A 282 24.83 13.20 5.00
CA GLY A 282 24.13 14.28 4.29
C GLY A 282 22.68 13.93 4.00
N GLN A 283 21.85 13.77 5.04
CA GLN A 283 20.41 13.84 4.83
C GLN A 283 20.11 15.18 4.15
N PRO A 284 19.51 15.20 2.94
CA PRO A 284 19.03 16.44 2.38
C PRO A 284 18.01 17.04 3.38
N PRO A 285 17.99 18.37 3.57
CA PRO A 285 17.13 19.00 4.58
C PRO A 285 15.63 18.82 4.27
N SER A 286 15.28 18.44 3.05
CA SER A 286 13.92 18.20 2.59
C SER A 286 13.91 17.18 1.45
N CYS A 287 12.76 16.53 1.23
CA CYS A 287 12.47 15.92 -0.06
C CYS A 287 12.43 17.02 -1.13
N PRO A 288 12.85 16.73 -2.38
CA PRO A 288 12.62 17.62 -3.51
C PRO A 288 11.13 17.81 -3.82
#